data_AF-A0A2J8AFH6-F1
#
_entry.id   AF-A0A2J8AFH6-F1
#
_cell.length_a   1.000
_cell.length_b   1.000
_cell.length_c   1.000
_cell.angle_alpha   90.00
_cell.angle_beta   90.00
_cell.angle_gamma   90.00
#
_symmetry.space_group_name_H-M   'P 1'
#
loop_
_entity.id
_entity.type
_entity.pdbx_description
1 polymer ?
#
loop_
_entity_poly.entity_id
_entity_poly.type
_entity_poly.pdbx_seq_one_letter_code
_entity_poly.pdbx_strand_id
1 'polypeptide(L)'
;MELEQNGGHAAPQRKRAPPVTGPGGFTLRPRVNFSKLDINSLRRYQRVHKVVGVPQAATKDQLVAAITRHFAQQVVSDELKVIAAFVTAVQRRQSLAQQPSRQRP
;
A
#
# COMPACT_ATOMS: atom_id res chain seq x y z
N MET A 1 59.73 -12.03 -4.09
CA MET A 1 58.76 -12.93 -3.46
C MET A 1 58.45 -12.30 -2.11
N GLU A 2 57.28 -11.81 -1.73
CA GLU A 2 55.92 -11.76 -2.29
C GLU A 2 55.18 -10.80 -1.32
N LEU A 3 54.75 -9.62 -1.76
CA LEU A 3 53.33 -9.26 -1.96
C LEU A 3 52.40 -9.54 -0.77
N GLU A 4 51.98 -8.43 -0.14
CA GLU A 4 50.58 -8.06 0.10
C GLU A 4 49.72 -8.69 1.23
N GLN A 5 48.93 -7.78 1.82
CA GLN A 5 47.59 -7.96 2.40
C GLN A 5 47.46 -8.60 3.81
N ASN A 6 46.98 -7.82 4.78
CA ASN A 6 45.55 -7.87 5.12
C ASN A 6 45.11 -6.67 5.99
N GLY A 7 44.21 -5.85 5.45
CA GLY A 7 43.57 -4.74 6.15
C GLY A 7 42.40 -5.22 7.01
N GLY A 8 42.49 -5.05 8.32
CA GLY A 8 41.37 -5.22 9.24
C GLY A 8 40.60 -3.92 9.44
N HIS A 9 39.78 -3.51 8.46
CA HIS A 9 38.78 -2.47 8.68
C HIS A 9 37.65 -3.03 9.55
N ALA A 10 37.78 -2.89 10.87
CA ALA A 10 36.66 -3.04 11.78
C ALA A 10 35.71 -1.86 11.61
N ALA A 11 34.76 -1.99 10.68
CA ALA A 11 33.65 -1.06 10.53
C ALA A 11 32.88 -0.98 11.87
N PRO A 12 32.70 0.20 12.47
CA PRO A 12 31.92 0.31 13.69
C PRO A 12 30.46 -0.02 13.36
N GLN A 13 29.93 -1.02 14.06
CA GLN A 13 28.52 -1.36 14.08
C GLN A 13 27.73 -0.09 14.38
N ARG A 14 27.09 0.49 13.35
CA ARG A 14 26.10 1.54 13.53
C ARG A 14 24.92 0.91 14.28
N LYS A 15 24.96 1.02 15.60
CA LYS A 15 23.80 0.83 16.47
C LYS A 15 22.68 1.66 15.85
N ARG A 16 21.69 0.99 15.25
CA ARG A 16 20.51 1.66 14.71
C ARG A 16 19.90 2.45 15.87
N ALA A 17 19.93 3.77 15.76
CA ALA A 17 19.27 4.64 16.71
C ALA A 17 17.77 4.26 16.75
N PRO A 18 17.12 4.28 17.94
CA PRO A 18 15.68 4.11 18.01
C PRO A 18 14.99 5.25 17.25
N PRO A 19 13.79 5.03 16.69
CA PRO A 19 13.04 6.09 16.03
C PRO A 19 12.76 7.19 17.05
N VAL A 20 13.32 8.38 16.82
CA VAL A 20 13.04 9.57 17.61
C VAL A 20 11.54 9.82 17.56
N THR A 21 10.87 9.56 18.68
CA THR A 21 9.45 9.82 18.83
C THR A 21 9.34 11.15 19.56
N GLY A 22 9.11 12.24 18.81
CA GLY A 22 8.90 13.56 19.39
C GLY A 22 7.62 13.61 20.24
N PRO A 23 7.56 14.48 21.27
CA PRO A 23 6.40 14.63 22.16
C PRO A 23 5.30 15.40 21.41
N GLY A 24 4.58 14.68 20.55
CA GLY A 24 3.61 15.25 19.62
C GLY A 24 3.40 14.41 18.36
N GLY A 25 4.01 13.22 18.27
CA GLY A 25 3.82 12.30 17.17
C GLY A 25 2.40 11.73 17.13
N PHE A 26 1.46 12.48 16.56
CA PHE A 26 0.32 11.85 15.89
C PHE A 26 0.91 11.03 14.74
N THR A 27 1.26 9.78 15.02
CA THR A 27 1.42 8.81 13.94
C THR A 27 0.05 8.77 13.28
N LEU A 28 -0.10 9.43 12.13
CA LEU A 28 -1.22 9.23 11.22
C LEU A 28 -1.09 7.83 10.63
N ARG A 29 -1.10 6.80 11.49
CA ARG A 29 -1.29 5.43 11.05
C ARG A 29 -2.66 5.44 10.38
N PRO A 30 -2.76 4.96 9.13
CA PRO A 30 -4.05 4.83 8.48
C PRO A 30 -4.99 4.09 9.42
N ARG A 31 -6.07 4.74 9.86
CA ARG A 31 -7.17 4.10 10.62
C ARG A 31 -7.98 3.14 9.74
N VAL A 32 -7.40 2.67 8.64
CA VAL A 32 -8.04 1.78 7.67
C VAL A 32 -7.83 0.35 8.15
N ASN A 33 -8.92 -0.29 8.55
CA ASN A 33 -8.91 -1.69 8.97
C ASN A 33 -9.25 -2.59 7.77
N PHE A 34 -8.22 -3.20 7.18
CA PHE A 34 -8.36 -4.11 6.04
C PHE A 34 -8.96 -5.48 6.41
N SER A 35 -8.97 -5.87 7.68
CA SER A 35 -9.59 -7.13 8.14
C SER A 35 -11.10 -7.16 7.92
N LYS A 36 -11.73 -5.99 7.82
CA LYS A 36 -13.16 -5.83 7.52
C LYS A 36 -13.51 -6.12 6.06
N LEU A 37 -12.54 -6.16 5.16
CA LEU A 37 -12.77 -6.47 3.75
C LEU A 37 -12.89 -7.98 3.54
N ASP A 38 -13.67 -8.38 2.55
CA ASP A 38 -13.72 -9.75 2.08
C ASP A 38 -12.47 -10.12 1.28
N ILE A 39 -12.23 -11.43 1.09
CA ILE A 39 -11.04 -11.93 0.42
C ILE A 39 -10.95 -11.48 -1.05
N ASN A 40 -12.09 -11.28 -1.74
CA ASN A 40 -12.09 -10.85 -3.14
C ASN A 40 -11.68 -9.38 -3.26
N SER A 41 -12.13 -8.54 -2.35
CA SER A 41 -11.69 -7.14 -2.25
C SER A 41 -10.18 -7.04 -1.98
N LEU A 42 -9.66 -7.86 -1.05
CA LEU A 42 -8.21 -7.91 -0.76
C LEU A 42 -7.40 -8.38 -1.98
N ARG A 43 -7.86 -9.42 -2.69
CA ARG A 43 -7.22 -9.90 -3.93
C ARG A 43 -7.29 -8.87 -5.05
N ARG A 44 -8.40 -8.12 -5.16
CA ARG A 44 -8.52 -7.03 -6.12
C ARG A 44 -7.51 -5.93 -5.82
N TYR A 45 -7.38 -5.53 -4.55
CA TYR A 45 -6.37 -4.56 -4.12
C TYR A 45 -4.96 -5.05 -4.49
N GLN A 46 -4.62 -6.31 -4.16
CA GLN A 46 -3.34 -6.90 -4.51
C GLN A 46 -3.03 -6.79 -6.01
N ARG A 47 -4.02 -7.12 -6.87
CA ARG A 47 -3.85 -7.10 -8.33
C ARG A 47 -3.68 -5.69 -8.87
N VAL A 48 -4.52 -4.75 -8.44
CA VAL A 48 -4.52 -3.36 -8.94
C VAL A 48 -3.24 -2.64 -8.53
N HIS A 49 -2.81 -2.82 -7.28
CA HIS A 49 -1.63 -2.17 -6.72
C HIS A 49 -0.34 -2.98 -6.89
N LYS A 50 -0.41 -4.13 -7.59
CA LYS A 50 0.73 -5.03 -7.85
C LYS A 50 1.53 -5.35 -6.58
N VAL A 51 0.84 -5.65 -5.48
CA VAL A 51 1.47 -5.95 -4.19
C VAL A 51 2.27 -7.26 -4.33
N VAL A 52 3.60 -7.14 -4.26
CA VAL A 52 4.55 -8.25 -4.46
C VAL A 52 4.74 -9.05 -3.16
N GLY A 53 5.06 -10.34 -3.31
CA GLY A 53 5.45 -11.20 -2.17
C GLY A 53 4.29 -11.85 -1.43
N VAL A 54 3.08 -11.87 -2.02
CA VAL A 54 1.92 -12.57 -1.45
C VAL A 54 1.48 -13.70 -2.39
N PRO A 55 1.65 -14.98 -1.99
CA PRO A 55 1.27 -16.13 -2.81
C PRO A 55 -0.22 -16.17 -3.16
N GLN A 56 -0.57 -16.91 -4.22
CA GLN A 56 -1.97 -17.14 -4.59
C GLN A 56 -2.73 -17.98 -3.54
N ALA A 57 -2.02 -18.83 -2.79
CA ALA A 57 -2.57 -19.58 -1.66
C ALA A 57 -2.59 -18.80 -0.33
N ALA A 58 -2.21 -17.51 -0.34
CA ALA A 58 -2.14 -16.73 0.89
C ALA A 58 -3.50 -16.64 1.60
N THR A 59 -3.46 -16.73 2.94
CA THR A 59 -4.64 -16.60 3.79
C THR A 59 -5.11 -15.15 3.86
N LYS A 60 -6.34 -14.94 4.37
CA LYS A 60 -6.91 -13.59 4.56
C LYS A 60 -5.99 -12.70 5.41
N ASP A 61 -5.46 -13.22 6.51
CA ASP A 61 -4.61 -12.45 7.41
C ASP A 61 -3.27 -12.08 6.77
N GLN A 62 -2.68 -12.98 5.98
CA GLN A 62 -1.46 -12.70 5.22
C GLN A 62 -1.69 -11.58 4.19
N LEU A 63 -2.82 -11.59 3.49
CA LEU A 63 -3.22 -10.52 2.58
C LEU A 63 -3.39 -9.19 3.32
N VAL A 64 -4.10 -9.19 4.46
CA VAL A 64 -4.32 -8.00 5.29
C VAL A 64 -2.99 -7.39 5.73
N ALA A 65 -2.07 -8.20 6.26
CA ALA A 65 -0.78 -7.72 6.74
C ALA A 65 0.06 -7.09 5.60
N ALA A 66 0.11 -7.75 4.44
CA ALA A 66 0.86 -7.25 3.28
C ALA A 66 0.25 -5.97 2.71
N ILE A 67 -1.07 -5.91 2.58
CA ILE A 67 -1.81 -4.74 2.08
C ILE A 67 -1.67 -3.56 3.04
N THR A 68 -1.76 -3.79 4.35
CA THR A 68 -1.60 -2.75 5.36
C THR A 68 -0.21 -2.10 5.25
N ARG A 69 0.84 -2.93 5.12
CA ARG A 69 2.20 -2.44 4.94
C ARG A 69 2.35 -1.66 3.64
N HIS A 70 1.84 -2.19 2.53
CA HIS A 70 1.90 -1.53 1.23
C HIS A 70 1.16 -0.19 1.23
N PHE A 71 -0.05 -0.15 1.79
CA PHE A 71 -0.86 1.07 1.90
C PHE A 71 -0.15 2.16 2.71
N ALA A 72 0.49 1.79 3.83
CA ALA A 72 1.24 2.74 4.65
C ALA A 72 2.48 3.32 3.96
N GLN A 73 2.97 2.67 2.90
CA GLN A 73 4.12 3.12 2.09
C GLN A 73 3.69 3.88 0.84
N GLN A 74 2.40 3.91 0.51
CA GLN A 74 1.92 4.62 -0.66
C GLN A 74 2.05 6.13 -0.46
N VAL A 75 2.70 6.78 -1.42
CA VAL A 75 2.80 8.24 -1.51
C VAL A 75 1.93 8.68 -2.67
N VAL A 76 1.02 9.63 -2.40
CA VAL A 76 0.20 10.25 -3.44
C VAL A 76 0.95 11.47 -3.96
N SER A 77 1.50 11.36 -5.17
CA SER A 77 2.34 12.42 -5.76
C SER A 77 1.52 13.58 -6.34
N ASP A 78 0.28 13.33 -6.75
CA ASP A 78 -0.61 14.31 -7.39
C ASP A 78 -2.02 14.15 -6.81
N GLU A 79 -2.28 14.91 -5.74
CA GLU A 79 -3.54 14.84 -5.00
C GLU A 79 -4.73 15.33 -5.84
N LEU A 80 -4.56 16.44 -6.56
CA LEU A 80 -5.64 17.03 -7.37
C LEU A 80 -6.09 16.08 -8.47
N LYS A 81 -5.16 15.41 -9.15
CA LYS A 81 -5.49 14.40 -10.15
C LYS A 81 -6.25 13.22 -9.57
N VAL A 82 -5.86 12.75 -8.37
CA VAL A 82 -6.53 11.64 -7.70
C VAL A 82 -7.96 12.01 -7.29
N ILE A 83 -8.16 13.21 -6.73
CA ILE A 83 -9.49 13.72 -6.37
C ILE A 83 -10.35 13.88 -7.62
N ALA A 84 -9.84 14.50 -8.69
CA ALA A 84 -10.58 14.68 -9.94
C ALA A 84 -10.99 13.34 -10.57
N ALA A 85 -10.08 12.36 -10.59
CA ALA A 85 -10.36 11.02 -11.08
C ALA A 85 -11.44 10.32 -10.23
N PHE A 86 -11.38 10.49 -8.90
CA PHE A 86 -12.38 9.94 -7.99
C PHE A 86 -13.78 10.53 -8.25
N VAL A 87 -13.89 11.87 -8.31
CA VAL A 87 -15.16 12.56 -8.61
C VAL A 87 -15.74 12.10 -9.95
N THR A 88 -14.90 12.03 -10.98
CA THR A 88 -15.29 11.57 -12.32
C THR A 88 -15.83 10.13 -12.29
N ALA A 89 -15.15 9.23 -11.58
CA ALA A 89 -15.58 7.84 -11.44
C ALA A 89 -16.92 7.71 -10.70
N VAL A 90 -17.15 8.53 -9.66
CA VAL A 90 -18.42 8.56 -8.92
C VAL A 90 -19.55 9.06 -9.81
N GLN A 91 -19.36 10.15 -10.54
CA GLN A 91 -20.36 10.70 -11.47
C GLN A 91 -20.73 9.68 -12.56
N ARG A 92 -19.73 9.01 -13.16
CA ARG A 92 -19.97 7.94 -14.15
C ARG A 92 -20.77 6.77 -13.56
N ARG A 93 -20.50 6.38 -12.33
CA ARG A 93 -21.24 5.30 -11.67
C ARG A 93 -22.70 5.70 -11.42
N GLN A 94 -22.94 6.94 -11.01
CA GLN A 94 -24.28 7.46 -10.78
C GLN A 94 -25.09 7.55 -12.07
N SER A 95 -24.49 8.01 -13.19
CA SER A 95 -25.19 8.08 -14.47
C SER A 95 -25.53 6.69 -15.04
N LEU A 96 -24.66 5.70 -14.84
CA LEU A 96 -24.96 4.30 -15.19
C LEU A 96 -26.06 3.70 -14.32
N ALA A 97 -26.07 4.01 -13.02
CA ALA A 97 -27.12 3.55 -12.11
C ALA A 97 -28.49 4.20 -12.39
N GLN A 98 -28.48 5.44 -12.88
CA GLN A 98 -29.67 6.19 -13.26
C GLN A 98 -30.16 5.88 -14.66
N GLN A 99 -29.53 4.98 -15.42
CA GLN A 99 -30.03 4.57 -16.73
C GLN A 99 -31.17 3.56 -16.51
N PRO A 100 -32.47 3.96 -16.52
CA PRO A 100 -33.51 2.96 -16.51
C PRO A 100 -33.39 2.23 -17.84
N SER A 101 -33.49 0.91 -17.81
CA SER A 101 -33.52 0.02 -18.96
C SER A 101 -34.23 0.67 -20.16
N ARG A 102 -33.44 1.28 -21.07
CA ARG A 102 -33.92 1.67 -22.40
C ARG A 102 -34.12 0.35 -23.12
N GLN A 103 -35.32 -0.20 -22.95
CA GLN A 103 -35.79 -1.35 -23.70
C GLN A 103 -35.56 -1.05 -25.18
N ARG A 104 -34.84 -1.96 -25.83
CA ARG A 104 -34.68 -1.95 -27.29
C ARG A 104 -36.05 -2.25 -27.92
N PRO A 105 -36.43 -1.55 -29.00
CA PRO A 105 -37.56 -1.96 -29.81
C PRO A 105 -37.32 -3.34 -30.46
#